data_AF-A0A962Y740-F1
#
_entry.id   AF-A0A962Y740-F1
#
_cell.length_a   1.000
_cell.length_b   1.000
_cell.length_c   1.000
_cell.angle_alpha   90.00
_cell.angle_beta   90.00
_cell.angle_gamma   90.00
#
_symmetry.space_group_name_H-M   'P 1'
#
loop_
_entity.id
_entity.type
_entity.pdbx_description
1 polymer ?
#
loop_
_entity_poly.entity_id
_entity_poly.type
_entity_poly.pdbx_seq_one_letter_code
_entity_poly.pdbx_strand_id
1 'polypeptide(L)'
;AQELVAHGRSVEEIARLIKVDGLIYQDLGDLEEAVRRGNPHLQRFESSCFSGEYVTADIDSKYLSALEQQRADAAKTEKRARADASNVVGLHNAS
;
A
#
# COMPACT_ATOMS: atom_id res chain seq x y z
N ALA A 1 -5.49 -0.85 -3.53
CA ALA A 1 -4.48 -1.42 -2.64
C ALA A 1 -3.70 -2.54 -3.33
N GLN A 2 -3.56 -2.53 -4.66
CA GLN A 2 -2.83 -3.58 -5.39
C GLN A 2 -1.30 -3.48 -5.27
N GLU A 3 -0.76 -2.36 -4.76
CA GLU A 3 0.69 -2.17 -4.60
C GLU A 3 1.21 -2.61 -3.22
N LEU A 4 0.31 -2.89 -2.27
CA LEU A 4 0.71 -3.46 -0.99
C LEU A 4 0.87 -4.97 -1.16
N VAL A 5 2.10 -5.45 -1.01
CA VAL A 5 2.45 -6.88 -1.06
C VAL A 5 1.57 -7.73 -0.13
N ALA A 6 1.10 -7.15 0.97
CA ALA A 6 0.24 -7.80 1.96
C ALA A 6 -1.27 -7.75 1.67
N HIS A 7 -1.73 -6.95 0.71
CA HIS A 7 -3.16 -6.76 0.51
C HIS A 7 -3.82 -8.02 -0.09
N GLY A 8 -4.75 -8.62 0.67
CA GLY A 8 -5.51 -9.80 0.26
C GLY A 8 -4.69 -11.09 0.20
N ARG A 9 -3.51 -11.13 0.86
CA ARG A 9 -2.64 -12.29 0.91
C ARG A 9 -2.44 -12.75 2.35
N SER A 10 -2.45 -14.05 2.55
CA SER A 10 -1.97 -14.66 3.79
C SER A 10 -0.47 -14.42 3.99
N VAL A 11 -0.01 -14.51 5.23
CA VAL A 11 1.41 -14.38 5.59
C VAL A 11 2.27 -15.37 4.79
N GLU A 12 1.77 -16.59 4.59
CA GLU A 12 2.43 -17.64 3.82
C GLU A 12 2.54 -17.28 2.32
N GLU A 13 1.52 -16.65 1.75
CA GLU A 13 1.57 -16.16 0.36
C GLU A 13 2.55 -15.01 0.18
N ILE A 14 2.66 -14.14 1.18
CA ILE A 14 3.64 -13.05 1.19
C ILE A 14 5.05 -13.61 1.28
N ALA A 15 5.29 -14.52 2.23
CA ALA A 15 6.58 -15.17 2.42
C ALA A 15 7.07 -15.87 1.14
N ARG A 16 6.18 -16.60 0.46
CA ARG A 16 6.45 -17.22 -0.83
C ARG A 16 6.75 -16.20 -1.94
N LEU A 17 6.02 -15.08 -1.97
CA LEU A 17 6.23 -14.03 -2.98
C LEU A 17 7.62 -13.40 -2.86
N ILE A 18 8.05 -13.11 -1.63
CA ILE A 18 9.34 -12.47 -1.35
C ILE A 18 10.50 -13.48 -1.21
N LYS A 19 10.21 -14.79 -1.28
CA LYS A 19 11.16 -15.91 -1.23
C LYS A 19 11.99 -15.96 0.05
N VAL A 20 11.31 -15.90 1.19
CA VAL A 20 11.93 -16.05 2.52
C VAL A 20 11.55 -17.39 3.15
N ASP A 21 12.45 -17.93 3.97
CA ASP A 21 12.21 -19.18 4.72
C ASP A 21 11.21 -18.99 5.87
N GLY A 22 11.02 -17.75 6.32
CA GLY A 22 10.07 -17.40 7.36
C GLY A 22 9.70 -15.93 7.31
N LEU A 23 8.47 -15.62 7.68
CA LEU A 23 7.92 -14.27 7.79
C LEU A 23 7.13 -14.19 9.09
N ILE A 24 7.39 -13.14 9.87
CA ILE A 24 6.64 -12.83 11.08
C ILE A 24 6.19 -11.38 11.02
N TYR A 25 4.93 -11.14 11.39
CA TYR A 25 4.39 -9.82 11.63
C TYR A 25 4.27 -9.60 13.13
N GLN A 26 4.57 -8.39 13.58
CA GLN A 26 4.30 -7.97 14.96
C GLN A 26 2.78 -7.82 15.13
N ASP A 27 2.28 -8.21 16.30
CA ASP A 27 0.89 -7.93 16.66
C ASP A 27 0.67 -6.42 16.85
N LEU A 28 -0.48 -5.91 16.37
CA LEU A 28 -0.78 -4.49 16.46
C LEU A 28 -0.91 -4.02 17.92
N GLY A 29 -1.46 -4.85 18.80
CA GLY A 29 -1.55 -4.58 20.23
C GLY A 29 -0.18 -4.51 20.90
N ASP A 30 0.74 -5.42 20.53
CA ASP A 30 2.12 -5.39 21.02
C ASP A 30 2.85 -4.12 20.57
N LEU A 31 2.61 -3.66 19.34
CA LEU A 31 3.15 -2.40 18.83
C LEU A 31 2.63 -1.20 19.63
N GLU A 32 1.32 -1.13 19.86
CA GLU A 32 0.71 -0.06 20.66
C GLU A 32 1.22 -0.05 22.10
N GLU A 33 1.37 -1.22 22.72
CA GLU A 33 1.91 -1.34 24.07
C GLU A 33 3.38 -0.88 24.13
N ALA A 34 4.20 -1.29 23.17
CA ALA A 34 5.60 -0.89 23.09
C ALA A 34 5.74 0.65 23.03
N VAL A 35 4.89 1.34 22.27
CA VAL A 35 4.88 2.81 22.23
C VAL A 35 4.35 3.40 23.55
N ARG A 36 3.28 2.82 24.12
CA ARG A 36 2.68 3.28 25.38
C ARG A 36 3.65 3.18 26.57
N ARG A 37 4.60 2.25 26.56
CA ARG A 37 5.68 2.19 27.57
C ARG A 37 6.52 3.48 27.62
N GLY A 38 6.68 4.17 26.49
CA GLY A 38 7.36 5.46 26.42
C GLY A 38 6.52 6.64 26.94
N ASN A 39 5.19 6.54 26.86
CA ASN A 39 4.27 7.52 27.43
C ASN A 39 2.92 6.87 27.80
N PRO A 40 2.71 6.53 29.09
CA PRO A 40 1.49 5.87 29.56
C PRO A 40 0.20 6.69 29.40
N HIS A 41 0.30 7.99 29.15
CA HIS A 41 -0.86 8.86 28.95
C HIS A 41 -1.48 8.74 27.56
N LEU A 42 -0.80 8.09 26.61
CA LEU A 42 -1.34 7.84 25.27
C LEU A 42 -2.42 6.74 25.32
N GLN A 43 -3.68 7.15 25.21
CA GLN A 43 -4.83 6.24 25.29
C GLN A 43 -5.20 5.59 23.96
N ARG A 44 -4.95 6.27 22.83
CA ARG A 44 -5.26 5.80 21.48
C ARG A 44 -4.15 6.16 20.53
N PHE A 45 -3.97 5.33 19.50
CA PHE A 45 -3.01 5.53 18.43
C PHE A 45 -3.74 5.69 17.11
N GLU A 46 -3.14 6.44 16.19
CA GLU A 46 -3.59 6.48 14.80
C GLU A 46 -2.92 5.30 14.08
N SER A 47 -3.61 4.17 14.04
CA SER A 47 -3.15 2.90 13.45
C SER A 47 -3.99 2.47 12.25
N SER A 48 -4.66 3.43 11.59
CA SER A 48 -5.63 3.17 10.50
C SER A 48 -5.02 2.43 9.31
N CYS A 49 -3.72 2.61 9.05
CA CYS A 49 -3.00 1.90 8.00
C CYS A 49 -2.85 0.39 8.28
N PHE A 50 -3.07 -0.05 9.53
CA PHE A 50 -3.07 -1.45 9.95
C PHE A 50 -4.49 -1.97 10.24
N SER A 51 -5.32 -1.20 10.95
CA SER A 51 -6.67 -1.62 11.38
C SER A 51 -7.77 -1.32 10.37
N GLY A 52 -7.54 -0.36 9.45
CA GLY A 52 -8.56 0.19 8.57
C GLY A 52 -9.50 1.20 9.26
N GLU A 53 -9.29 1.50 10.54
CA GLU A 53 -10.13 2.43 11.32
C GLU A 53 -9.53 3.83 11.37
N TYR A 54 -10.07 4.75 10.55
CA TYR A 54 -9.60 6.13 10.47
C TYR A 54 -10.27 7.02 11.51
N VAL A 55 -9.46 7.73 12.31
CA VAL A 55 -9.91 8.58 13.43
C VAL A 55 -10.79 9.76 12.96
N THR A 56 -10.60 10.22 11.72
CA THR A 56 -11.34 11.36 11.17
C THR A 56 -12.81 11.05 10.85
N ALA A 57 -13.21 9.77 10.92
CA ALA A 57 -14.59 9.26 10.75
C ALA A 57 -15.27 9.57 9.39
N ASP A 58 -14.60 10.30 8.49
CA ASP A 58 -15.02 10.63 7.12
C ASP A 58 -14.31 9.77 6.06
N ILE A 59 -13.28 9.02 6.46
CA ILE A 59 -12.59 8.07 5.60
C ILE A 59 -13.26 6.71 5.74
N ASP A 60 -14.12 6.39 4.78
CA ASP A 60 -14.74 5.08 4.63
C ASP A 60 -14.04 4.25 3.54
N SER A 61 -14.36 2.96 3.48
CA SER A 61 -13.84 2.05 2.46
C SER A 61 -14.14 2.49 1.03
N LYS A 62 -15.22 3.28 0.84
CA LYS A 62 -15.63 3.83 -0.44
C LYS A 62 -14.70 4.97 -0.88
N TYR A 63 -14.32 5.86 0.02
CA TYR A 63 -13.35 6.92 -0.21
C TYR A 63 -11.99 6.34 -0.60
N LEU A 64 -11.52 5.33 0.15
CA LEU A 64 -10.27 4.63 -0.16
C LEU A 64 -10.32 3.94 -1.53
N SER A 65 -11.43 3.26 -1.84
CA SER A 65 -11.62 2.62 -3.15
C SER A 65 -11.60 3.63 -4.31
N ALA A 66 -12.21 4.81 -4.12
CA ALA A 66 -12.21 5.88 -5.12
C ALA A 66 -10.80 6.46 -5.34
N LEU A 67 -10.05 6.68 -4.25
CA LEU A 67 -8.66 7.16 -4.31
C LEU A 67 -7.76 6.14 -5.03
N GLU A 68 -7.98 4.85 -4.80
CA GLU A 68 -7.25 3.78 -5.47
C GLU A 68 -7.54 3.70 -6.97
N GLN A 69 -8.80 3.85 -7.37
CA GLN A 69 -9.18 3.92 -8.79
C GLN A 69 -8.51 5.10 -9.48
N GLN A 70 -8.54 6.29 -8.86
CA GLN A 70 -7.86 7.47 -9.39
C GLN A 70 -6.36 7.24 -9.60
N ARG A 71 -5.68 6.61 -8.63
CA ARG A 71 -4.26 6.27 -8.76
C ARG A 71 -4.00 5.24 -9.86
N ALA A 72 -4.83 4.21 -9.97
CA ALA A 72 -4.71 3.19 -11.02
C ALA A 72 -4.89 3.79 -12.42
N ASP A 73 -5.81 4.73 -12.59
CA ASP A 73 -6.05 5.40 -13.86
C ASP A 73 -4.94 6.39 -14.23
N ALA A 74 -4.38 7.10 -13.24
CA ALA A 74 -3.18 7.92 -13.44
C ALA A 74 -1.98 7.06 -13.89
N ALA A 75 -1.71 5.94 -13.21
CA ALA A 75 -0.62 5.03 -13.55
C ALA A 75 -0.78 4.40 -14.95
N LYS A 76 -2.03 4.09 -15.37
CA LYS A 76 -2.32 3.64 -16.75
C LYS A 76 -2.04 4.74 -17.76
N THR A 77 -2.41 5.98 -17.45
CA THR A 77 -2.20 7.14 -18.33
C THR A 77 -0.71 7.41 -18.51
N GLU A 78 0.08 7.39 -17.42
CA GLU A 78 1.54 7.52 -17.50
C GLU A 78 2.20 6.38 -18.29
N LYS A 79 1.78 5.13 -18.07
CA LYS A 79 2.27 3.99 -18.85
C LYS A 79 1.97 4.15 -20.35
N ARG A 80 0.78 4.64 -20.69
CA ARG A 80 0.38 4.89 -22.08
C ARG A 80 1.20 6.01 -22.70
N ALA A 81 1.35 7.13 -21.99
CA ALA A 81 2.20 8.24 -22.42
C ALA A 81 3.68 7.82 -22.61
N ARG A 82 4.20 6.97 -21.73
CA ARG A 82 5.57 6.44 -21.83
C ARG A 82 5.73 5.45 -22.98
N ALA A 83 4.73 4.61 -23.24
CA ALA A 83 4.71 3.72 -24.40
C ALA A 83 4.63 4.50 -25.71
N ASP A 84 3.78 5.54 -25.76
CA ASP A 84 3.66 6.42 -26.92
C ASP A 84 4.97 7.19 -27.18
N ALA A 85 5.62 7.71 -26.13
CA ALA A 85 6.93 8.35 -26.25
C ALA A 85 8.02 7.37 -26.73
N SER A 86 8.01 6.12 -26.25
CA SER A 86 8.95 5.08 -26.70
C SER A 86 8.77 4.72 -28.17
N ASN A 87 7.53 4.69 -28.66
CA ASN A 87 7.23 4.41 -30.06
C ASN A 87 7.68 5.54 -31.01
N VAL A 88 7.63 6.79 -30.56
CA VAL A 88 8.11 7.96 -31.33
C VAL A 88 9.64 7.99 -31.47
N VAL A 89 10.37 7.52 -30.45
CA VAL A 89 11.85 7.47 -30.47
C VAL A 89 12.38 6.35 -31.39
N GLY A 90 11.68 5.21 -31.48
CA GLY A 90 12.09 4.07 -32.33
C GLY A 90 12.04 4.33 -33.85
N LEU A 91 11.23 5.29 -34.30
CA LEU A 91 11.06 5.61 -35.73
C LEU A 91 12.18 6.47 -36.33
N HIS A 92 12.98 7.15 -35.51
CA HIS A 92 14.00 8.09 -35.98
C HIS A 92 15.42 7.48 -36.08
N ASN A 93 15.59 6.18 -35.80
CA ASN A 93 16.90 5.50 -35.83
C ASN A 93 17.07 4.56 -37.04
N ALA A 94 16.18 4.66 -38.02
CA ALA A 94 16.28 4.00 -39.32
C ALA A 94 16.48 5.08 -40.40
N SER A 95 17.72 5.55 -40.55
CA SER A 95 18.18 6.35 -41.69
C SER A 95 19.60 5.91 -42.04
#